data_AF-A0A517YR93-F1
#
_entry.id   AF-A0A517YR93-F1
#
_cell.length_a   1.000
_cell.length_b   1.000
_cell.length_c   1.000
_cell.angle_alpha   90.00
_cell.angle_beta   90.00
_cell.angle_gamma   90.00
#
_symmetry.space_group_name_H-M   'P 1'
#
loop_
_entity.id
_entity.type
_entity.pdbx_description
1 polymer ?
#
loop_
_entity_poly.entity_id
_entity_poly.type
_entity_poly.pdbx_seq_one_letter_code
_entity_poly.pdbx_strand_id
1 'polypeptide(L)'
;MNITCPNCKHPIPASNLDIATLDASCLNCLKNINLKNYIQTANQANNLPLQPPTNRIIVNTIEDTCVIQYRWPRLQFFFAVIITLLWNAAVGIPIWQAIANNQPIFTLQFFLENTFLLIFWIIGLFLIYGTIASILNTTTLTLSPLGLTKKESPLPHIGKQFFPANQINFFYYAIQDNGDKDTAFINGFAYKPQIKTIAGKTYKLFSPYATVEESQYITKLLNQHHKLFDVSNKHL
;
A
#
# COMPACT_ATOMS: atom_id res chain seq x y z
N MET A 1 -19.24 -10.82 17.06
CA MET A 1 -19.90 -9.84 16.18
C MET A 1 -21.10 -9.31 16.93
N ASN A 2 -21.20 -7.99 17.13
CA ASN A 2 -22.38 -7.38 17.74
C ASN A 2 -23.21 -6.73 16.64
N ILE A 3 -24.46 -7.16 16.49
CA ILE A 3 -25.41 -6.55 15.55
C ILE A 3 -26.09 -5.40 16.28
N THR A 4 -26.06 -4.20 15.72
CA THR A 4 -26.70 -3.01 16.29
C THR A 4 -28.02 -2.72 15.59
N CYS A 5 -29.03 -2.31 16.35
CA CYS A 5 -30.32 -1.90 15.81
C CYS A 5 -30.14 -0.61 14.97
N PRO A 6 -30.58 -0.58 13.71
CA PRO A 6 -30.44 0.60 12.85
C PRO A 6 -31.30 1.78 13.32
N ASN A 7 -32.41 1.51 14.04
CA ASN A 7 -33.34 2.54 14.49
C ASN A 7 -32.91 3.21 15.81
N CYS A 8 -32.41 2.44 16.79
CA CYS A 8 -32.06 2.97 18.12
C CYS A 8 -30.60 2.73 18.54
N LYS A 9 -29.76 2.19 17.64
CA LYS A 9 -28.32 1.91 17.81
C LYS A 9 -27.94 0.96 18.95
N HIS A 10 -28.91 0.43 19.70
CA HIS A 10 -28.66 -0.54 20.75
C HIS A 10 -28.23 -1.91 20.20
N PRO A 11 -27.33 -2.63 20.88
CA PRO A 11 -26.96 -3.98 20.50
C PRO A 11 -28.16 -4.92 20.64
N ILE A 12 -28.34 -5.79 19.64
CA ILE A 12 -29.37 -6.83 19.65
C ILE A 12 -28.72 -8.11 20.21
N PRO A 13 -29.24 -8.68 21.32
CA PRO A 13 -28.71 -9.91 21.86
C PRO A 13 -28.95 -11.08 20.91
N ALA A 14 -28.01 -12.04 20.86
CA ALA A 14 -28.09 -13.19 19.96
C ALA A 14 -29.33 -14.08 20.19
N SER A 15 -29.91 -14.06 21.39
CA SER A 15 -31.17 -14.76 21.72
C SER A 15 -32.38 -14.25 20.94
N ASN A 16 -32.32 -13.02 20.43
CA ASN A 16 -33.43 -12.35 19.74
C ASN A 16 -33.22 -12.31 18.23
N LEU A 17 -32.31 -13.15 17.74
CA LEU A 17 -31.99 -13.30 16.34
C LEU A 17 -32.47 -14.69 15.91
N ASP A 18 -33.48 -14.73 15.05
CA ASP A 18 -33.86 -15.98 14.40
C ASP A 18 -33.04 -16.15 13.12
N ILE A 19 -32.06 -17.05 13.18
CA ILE A 19 -31.14 -17.32 12.06
C ILE A 19 -31.88 -17.92 10.86
N ALA A 20 -32.95 -18.68 11.08
CA ALA A 20 -33.67 -19.38 10.02
C ALA A 20 -34.48 -18.39 9.16
N THR A 21 -35.13 -17.42 9.79
CA THR A 21 -35.93 -16.40 9.11
C THR A 21 -35.13 -15.16 8.73
N LEU A 22 -33.96 -14.96 9.38
CA LEU A 22 -33.16 -13.74 9.35
C LEU A 22 -33.94 -12.53 9.89
N ASP A 23 -34.79 -12.74 10.88
CA ASP A 23 -35.49 -11.67 11.59
C ASP A 23 -34.88 -11.43 12.98
N ALA A 24 -34.89 -10.17 13.42
CA ALA A 24 -34.34 -9.77 14.71
C ALA A 24 -35.29 -8.82 15.45
N SER A 25 -35.52 -9.06 16.75
CA SER A 25 -36.38 -8.21 17.58
C SER A 25 -35.55 -7.35 18.53
N CYS A 26 -35.61 -6.03 18.37
CA CYS A 26 -34.90 -5.11 19.24
C CYS A 26 -35.67 -4.86 20.55
N LEU A 27 -35.10 -5.23 21.70
CA LEU A 27 -35.74 -5.03 23.01
C LEU A 27 -35.94 -3.55 23.38
N ASN A 28 -35.11 -2.64 22.85
CA ASN A 28 -35.16 -1.23 23.24
C ASN A 28 -36.22 -0.43 22.48
N CYS A 29 -36.38 -0.69 21.17
CA CYS A 29 -37.39 0.02 20.36
C CYS A 29 -38.58 -0.85 19.95
N LEU A 30 -38.60 -2.13 20.35
CA LEU A 30 -39.65 -3.12 20.09
C LEU A 30 -39.99 -3.33 18.60
N LYS A 31 -39.11 -2.92 17.69
CA LYS A 31 -39.27 -3.15 16.25
C LYS A 31 -38.63 -4.47 15.85
N ASN A 32 -39.36 -5.23 15.02
CA ASN A 32 -38.82 -6.36 14.28
C ASN A 32 -38.08 -5.83 13.04
N ILE A 33 -36.88 -6.33 12.83
CA ILE A 33 -35.98 -5.92 11.75
C ILE A 33 -35.74 -7.16 10.91
N ASN A 34 -36.11 -7.08 9.63
CA ASN A 34 -35.78 -8.13 8.68
C ASN A 34 -34.36 -7.91 8.15
N LEU A 35 -33.44 -8.78 8.56
CA LEU A 35 -32.04 -8.70 8.16
C LEU A 35 -31.83 -9.08 6.69
N LYS A 36 -32.77 -9.75 6.01
CA LYS A 36 -32.63 -10.02 4.57
C LYS A 36 -32.52 -8.73 3.78
N ASN A 37 -33.32 -7.71 4.11
CA ASN A 37 -33.24 -6.43 3.42
C ASN A 37 -31.88 -5.74 3.68
N TYR A 38 -31.34 -5.84 4.89
CA TYR A 38 -30.02 -5.30 5.21
C TYR A 38 -28.89 -6.07 4.50
N ILE A 39 -28.98 -7.40 4.46
CA ILE A 39 -28.03 -8.25 3.74
C ILE A 39 -28.13 -7.99 2.24
N GLN A 40 -29.33 -7.87 1.68
CA GLN A 40 -29.56 -7.55 0.26
C GLN A 40 -29.08 -6.15 -0.08
N THR A 41 -29.34 -5.14 0.76
CA THR A 41 -28.83 -3.77 0.56
C THR A 41 -27.31 -3.73 0.69
N ALA A 42 -26.72 -4.47 1.62
CA ALA A 42 -25.27 -4.63 1.73
C ALA A 42 -24.68 -5.36 0.51
N ASN A 43 -25.37 -6.36 -0.02
CA ASN A 43 -24.99 -7.08 -1.23
C ASN A 43 -25.12 -6.20 -2.49
N GLN A 44 -26.18 -5.39 -2.59
CA GLN A 44 -26.37 -4.41 -3.67
C GLN A 44 -25.33 -3.29 -3.60
N ALA A 45 -25.03 -2.77 -2.41
CA ALA A 45 -23.93 -1.83 -2.21
C ALA A 45 -22.57 -2.45 -2.56
N ASN A 46 -22.41 -3.76 -2.40
CA ASN A 46 -21.23 -4.50 -2.87
C ASN A 46 -21.19 -4.72 -4.39
N ASN A 47 -22.32 -4.57 -5.09
CA ASN A 47 -22.40 -4.70 -6.55
C ASN A 47 -22.24 -3.37 -7.29
N LEU A 48 -22.18 -2.24 -6.59
CA LEU A 48 -21.82 -0.96 -7.21
C LEU A 48 -20.36 -1.02 -7.67
N PRO A 49 -20.04 -0.47 -8.87
CA PRO A 49 -18.67 -0.41 -9.34
C PRO A 49 -17.83 0.37 -8.33
N LEU A 50 -16.82 -0.31 -7.79
CA LEU A 50 -15.86 0.26 -6.85
C LEU A 50 -15.13 1.43 -7.51
N GLN A 51 -15.54 2.66 -7.20
CA GLN A 51 -14.84 3.85 -7.68
C GLN A 51 -13.57 4.09 -6.86
N PRO A 52 -12.42 4.39 -7.51
CA PRO A 52 -11.18 4.65 -6.81
C PRO A 52 -11.32 5.93 -5.96
N PRO A 53 -10.84 5.93 -4.71
CA PRO A 53 -10.99 7.09 -3.81
C PRO A 53 -10.15 8.29 -4.25
N THR A 54 -9.09 8.07 -5.05
CA THR A 54 -8.18 9.12 -5.51
C THR A 54 -7.74 8.86 -6.95
N ASN A 55 -7.22 9.90 -7.61
CA ASN A 55 -6.62 9.80 -8.95
C ASN A 55 -5.24 9.09 -8.96
N ARG A 56 -4.76 8.60 -7.81
CA ARG A 56 -3.51 7.85 -7.70
C ARG A 56 -3.68 6.39 -8.08
N ILE A 57 -4.90 5.86 -7.98
CA ILE A 57 -5.23 4.49 -8.31
C ILE A 57 -5.93 4.48 -9.68
N ILE A 58 -5.35 3.75 -10.62
CA ILE A 58 -5.96 3.46 -11.92
C ILE A 58 -6.17 1.95 -11.98
N VAL A 59 -7.39 1.54 -12.26
CA VAL A 59 -7.77 0.12 -12.37
C VAL A 59 -8.19 -0.14 -13.80
N ASN A 60 -7.52 -1.08 -14.44
CA ASN A 60 -7.88 -1.59 -15.76
C ASN A 60 -8.12 -3.09 -15.64
N THR A 61 -9.30 -3.55 -16.01
CA THR A 61 -9.61 -4.97 -16.12
C THR A 61 -9.64 -5.33 -17.60
N ILE A 62 -8.76 -6.24 -18.02
CA ILE A 62 -8.67 -6.74 -19.39
C ILE A 62 -8.85 -8.25 -19.30
N GLU A 63 -9.99 -8.75 -19.79
CA GLU A 63 -10.36 -10.17 -19.71
C GLU A 63 -10.26 -10.69 -18.26
N ASP A 64 -9.41 -11.70 -18.03
CA ASP A 64 -9.15 -12.31 -16.72
C ASP A 64 -7.98 -11.66 -15.97
N THR A 65 -7.53 -10.48 -16.40
CA THR A 65 -6.44 -9.76 -15.75
C THR A 65 -6.90 -8.44 -15.15
N CYS A 66 -6.57 -8.24 -13.88
CA CYS A 66 -6.82 -6.99 -13.17
C CYS A 66 -5.49 -6.27 -12.96
N VAL A 67 -5.34 -5.10 -13.59
CA VAL A 67 -4.15 -4.26 -13.51
C VAL A 67 -4.47 -3.04 -12.66
N ILE A 68 -3.83 -2.96 -11.50
CA ILE A 68 -3.92 -1.83 -10.57
C ILE A 68 -2.62 -1.05 -10.65
N GLN A 69 -2.69 0.20 -11.09
CA GLN A 69 -1.56 1.13 -11.07
C GLN A 69 -1.73 2.09 -9.90
N TYR A 70 -0.71 2.17 -9.04
CA TYR A 70 -0.65 3.08 -7.91
C TYR A 70 0.51 4.06 -8.08
N ARG A 71 0.17 5.34 -8.23
CA ARG A 71 1.14 6.43 -8.34
C ARG A 71 1.62 6.86 -6.95
N TRP A 72 2.94 6.94 -6.77
CA TRP A 72 3.53 7.37 -5.51
C TRP A 72 3.22 8.85 -5.24
N PRO A 73 3.12 9.28 -3.96
CA PRO A 73 2.83 10.68 -3.64
C PRO A 73 3.95 11.60 -4.11
N ARG A 74 3.61 12.68 -4.84
CA ARG A 74 4.61 13.56 -5.47
C ARG A 74 5.01 14.77 -4.63
N LEU A 75 4.06 15.40 -3.93
CA LEU A 75 4.24 16.76 -3.40
C LEU A 75 5.28 16.85 -2.29
N GLN A 76 5.28 15.90 -1.35
CA GLN A 76 6.20 15.88 -0.22
C GLN A 76 7.67 15.69 -0.65
N PHE A 77 7.89 14.95 -1.74
CA PHE A 77 9.24 14.65 -2.22
C PHE A 77 9.83 15.75 -3.11
N PHE A 78 9.01 16.66 -3.64
CA PHE A 78 9.52 17.76 -4.46
C PHE A 78 10.48 18.67 -3.67
N PHE A 79 10.10 19.04 -2.45
CA PHE A 79 10.98 19.78 -1.54
C PHE A 79 12.22 18.96 -1.13
N ALA A 80 12.06 17.65 -0.93
CA ALA A 80 13.17 16.77 -0.62
C ALA A 80 14.22 16.70 -1.74
N VAL A 81 13.82 16.78 -3.02
CA VAL A 81 14.76 16.87 -4.15
C VAL A 81 15.62 18.14 -4.04
N ILE A 82 15.00 19.30 -3.77
CA ILE A 82 15.75 20.56 -3.64
C ILE A 82 16.76 20.48 -2.49
N ILE A 83 16.33 19.97 -1.33
CA ILE A 83 17.20 19.81 -0.16
C ILE A 83 18.35 18.85 -0.44
N THR A 84 18.08 17.70 -1.07
CA THR A 84 19.12 16.71 -1.40
C THR A 84 20.10 17.22 -2.45
N LEU A 85 19.66 18.06 -3.40
CA LEU A 85 20.56 18.75 -4.34
C LEU A 85 21.48 19.74 -3.62
N LEU A 86 20.92 20.58 -2.75
CA LEU A 86 21.72 21.54 -1.96
C LEU A 86 22.71 20.83 -1.03
N TRP A 87 22.29 19.74 -0.40
CA TRP A 87 23.15 18.89 0.43
C TRP A 87 24.33 18.33 -0.38
N ASN A 88 24.05 17.70 -1.52
CA ASN A 88 25.09 17.13 -2.38
C ASN A 88 26.03 18.20 -2.93
N ALA A 89 25.52 19.40 -3.24
CA ALA A 89 26.35 20.51 -3.67
C ALA A 89 27.27 21.00 -2.52
N ALA A 90 26.73 21.19 -1.32
CA ALA A 90 27.49 21.65 -0.16
C ALA A 90 28.63 20.68 0.21
N VAL A 91 28.39 19.36 0.12
CA VAL A 91 29.41 18.34 0.39
C VAL A 91 30.35 18.12 -0.80
N GLY A 92 29.82 18.20 -2.02
CA GLY A 92 30.57 17.97 -3.26
C GLY A 92 31.53 19.10 -3.63
N ILE A 93 31.21 20.35 -3.30
CA ILE A 93 32.06 21.52 -3.61
C ILE A 93 33.46 21.41 -2.97
N PRO A 94 33.61 21.13 -1.66
CA PRO A 94 34.92 20.91 -1.05
C PRO A 94 35.71 19.77 -1.68
N ILE A 95 35.05 18.64 -1.99
CA ILE A 95 35.67 17.49 -2.67
C ILE A 95 36.18 17.92 -4.04
N TRP A 96 35.36 18.65 -4.80
CA TRP A 96 35.73 19.19 -6.11
C TRP A 96 36.91 20.17 -6.03
N GLN A 97 36.93 21.06 -5.03
CA GLN A 97 38.03 22.01 -4.81
C GLN A 97 39.34 21.29 -4.48
N ALA A 98 39.30 20.25 -3.65
CA ALA A 98 40.47 19.44 -3.35
C ALA A 98 41.03 18.78 -4.63
N ILE A 99 40.17 18.22 -5.49
CA ILE A 99 40.54 17.67 -6.79
C ILE A 99 41.12 18.76 -7.72
N ALA A 100 40.49 19.92 -7.79
CA ALA A 100 40.90 21.03 -8.66
C ALA A 100 42.27 21.61 -8.29
N ASN A 101 42.67 21.53 -7.01
CA ASN A 101 43.99 21.93 -6.53
C ASN A 101 45.08 20.86 -6.75
N ASN A 102 44.84 19.89 -7.63
CA ASN A 102 45.75 18.78 -7.96
C ASN A 102 46.17 17.94 -6.75
N GLN A 103 45.32 17.85 -5.72
CA GLN A 103 45.56 16.89 -4.64
C GLN A 103 45.47 15.47 -5.21
N PRO A 104 46.45 14.59 -4.93
CA PRO A 104 46.45 13.25 -5.48
C PRO A 104 45.30 12.43 -4.86
N ILE A 105 44.24 12.22 -5.64
CA ILE A 105 42.92 11.66 -5.25
C ILE A 105 43.03 10.24 -4.67
N PHE A 106 44.07 9.50 -5.04
CA PHE A 106 44.30 8.12 -4.58
C PHE A 106 45.31 8.01 -3.43
N THR A 107 45.63 9.11 -2.75
CA THR A 107 46.51 9.06 -1.57
C THR A 107 45.75 8.77 -0.30
N LEU A 108 46.41 8.05 0.61
CA LEU A 108 45.89 7.80 1.96
C LEU A 108 45.54 9.10 2.68
N GLN A 109 46.31 10.17 2.46
CA GLN A 109 46.07 11.48 3.04
C GLN A 109 44.74 12.09 2.56
N PHE A 110 44.49 12.11 1.25
CA PHE A 110 43.22 12.61 0.70
C PHE A 110 42.03 11.85 1.29
N PHE A 111 42.11 10.52 1.35
CA PHE A 111 41.07 9.71 1.97
C PHE A 111 40.89 10.05 3.44
N LEU A 112 41.95 10.10 4.26
CA LEU A 112 41.83 10.40 5.69
C LEU A 112 41.19 11.78 5.95
N GLU A 113 41.55 12.80 5.17
CA GLU A 113 41.03 14.15 5.31
C GLU A 113 39.58 14.29 4.83
N ASN A 114 39.17 13.52 3.82
CA ASN A 114 37.87 13.66 3.16
C ASN A 114 36.92 12.48 3.35
N THR A 115 37.29 11.44 4.10
CA THR A 115 36.47 10.21 4.28
C THR A 115 35.06 10.56 4.75
N PHE A 116 34.96 11.47 5.73
CA PHE A 116 33.68 11.94 6.24
C PHE A 116 32.83 12.54 5.11
N LEU A 117 33.37 13.50 4.35
CA LEU A 117 32.67 14.14 3.25
C LEU A 117 32.28 13.14 2.14
N LEU A 118 33.15 12.20 1.79
CA LEU A 118 32.87 11.17 0.79
C LEU A 118 31.68 10.28 1.20
N ILE A 119 31.63 9.84 2.45
CA ILE A 119 30.50 9.06 2.97
C ILE A 119 29.20 9.87 2.89
N PHE A 120 29.22 11.13 3.32
CA PHE A 120 28.04 12.01 3.26
C PHE A 120 27.60 12.34 1.84
N TRP A 121 28.54 12.42 0.90
CA TRP A 121 28.24 12.61 -0.51
C TRP A 121 27.57 11.37 -1.11
N ILE A 122 28.09 10.17 -0.82
CA ILE A 122 27.47 8.90 -1.24
C ILE A 122 26.06 8.77 -0.66
N ILE A 123 25.86 9.06 0.63
CA ILE A 123 24.53 9.07 1.25
C ILE A 123 23.62 10.06 0.52
N GLY A 124 24.12 11.25 0.21
CA GLY A 124 23.39 12.25 -0.57
C GLY A 124 22.96 11.73 -1.96
N LEU A 125 23.82 10.97 -2.64
CA LEU A 125 23.49 10.34 -3.93
C LEU A 125 22.39 9.27 -3.80
N PHE A 126 22.39 8.49 -2.71
CA PHE A 126 21.29 7.55 -2.44
C PHE A 126 19.98 8.28 -2.11
N LEU A 127 20.05 9.38 -1.37
CA LEU A 127 18.87 10.18 -1.02
C LEU A 127 18.24 10.82 -2.26
N ILE A 128 19.03 11.42 -3.15
CA ILE A 128 18.50 12.01 -4.38
C ILE A 128 17.90 10.93 -5.30
N TYR A 129 18.51 9.74 -5.38
CA TYR A 129 17.91 8.62 -6.09
C TYR A 129 16.54 8.24 -5.50
N GLY A 130 16.46 8.11 -4.18
CA GLY A 130 15.23 7.77 -3.48
C GLY A 130 14.12 8.81 -3.65
N THR A 131 14.45 10.11 -3.62
CA THR A 131 13.46 11.20 -3.81
C THR A 131 12.97 11.25 -5.25
N ILE A 132 13.86 11.13 -6.25
CA ILE A 132 13.48 11.06 -7.67
C ILE A 132 12.62 9.83 -7.94
N ALA A 133 13.03 8.66 -7.44
CA ALA A 133 12.23 7.44 -7.52
C ALA A 133 10.85 7.64 -6.89
N SER A 134 10.75 8.35 -5.77
CA SER A 134 9.48 8.58 -5.11
C SER A 134 8.50 9.48 -5.88
N ILE A 135 9.02 10.36 -6.73
CA ILE A 135 8.21 11.25 -7.57
C ILE A 135 7.76 10.54 -8.85
N LEU A 136 8.66 9.78 -9.47
CA LEU A 136 8.45 9.20 -10.80
C LEU A 136 7.80 7.81 -10.73
N ASN A 137 8.05 7.04 -9.67
CA ASN A 137 7.64 5.64 -9.65
C ASN A 137 6.14 5.45 -9.50
N THR A 138 5.68 4.39 -10.14
CA THR A 138 4.35 3.83 -10.08
C THR A 138 4.52 2.35 -9.78
N THR A 139 3.75 1.84 -8.83
CA THR A 139 3.64 0.41 -8.56
C THR A 139 2.48 -0.14 -9.38
N THR A 140 2.76 -1.08 -10.27
CA THR A 140 1.75 -1.84 -11.02
C THR A 140 1.61 -3.22 -10.39
N LEU A 141 0.40 -3.52 -9.95
CA LEU A 141 -0.01 -4.85 -9.55
C LEU A 141 -0.85 -5.45 -10.67
N THR A 142 -0.41 -6.58 -11.21
CA THR A 142 -1.15 -7.33 -12.21
C THR A 142 -1.57 -8.64 -11.58
N LEU A 143 -2.87 -8.77 -11.31
CA LEU A 143 -3.48 -10.00 -10.84
C LEU A 143 -4.01 -10.76 -12.06
N SER A 144 -3.55 -12.00 -12.21
CA SER A 144 -3.91 -12.92 -13.28
C SER A 144 -4.26 -14.29 -12.67
N PRO A 145 -4.86 -15.23 -13.43
CA PRO A 145 -5.12 -16.58 -12.94
C PRO A 145 -3.85 -17.30 -12.46
N LEU A 146 -2.69 -16.99 -13.06
CA LEU A 146 -1.39 -17.56 -12.68
C LEU A 146 -0.87 -17.03 -11.34
N GLY A 147 -1.29 -15.82 -10.95
CA GLY A 147 -0.83 -15.17 -9.73
C GLY A 147 -0.75 -13.66 -9.84
N LEU A 148 -0.09 -13.07 -8.84
CA LEU A 148 0.10 -11.63 -8.69
C LEU A 148 1.52 -11.24 -9.11
N THR A 149 1.62 -10.33 -10.07
CA THR A 149 2.89 -9.67 -10.42
C THR A 149 2.92 -8.28 -9.80
N LYS A 150 3.98 -7.94 -9.08
CA LYS A 150 4.30 -6.58 -8.66
C LYS A 150 5.46 -6.05 -9.49
N LYS A 151 5.28 -4.88 -10.09
CA LYS A 151 6.33 -4.16 -10.83
C LYS A 151 6.38 -2.71 -10.35
N GLU A 152 7.57 -2.17 -10.19
CA GLU A 152 7.80 -0.75 -9.91
C GLU A 152 8.56 -0.14 -11.10
N SER A 153 8.07 1.00 -11.62
CA SER A 153 8.61 1.66 -12.81
C SER A 153 8.34 3.17 -12.77
N PRO A 154 9.15 4.03 -13.41
CA PRO A 154 10.21 3.68 -14.38
C PRO A 154 11.56 3.33 -13.75
N LEU A 155 11.87 3.80 -12.54
CA LEU A 155 13.17 3.56 -11.93
C LEU A 155 13.23 2.22 -11.18
N PRO A 156 14.35 1.48 -11.28
CA PRO A 156 14.48 0.17 -10.67
C PRO A 156 14.66 0.28 -9.15
N HIS A 157 13.58 0.09 -8.39
CA HIS A 157 13.66 0.07 -6.92
C HIS A 157 13.77 -1.36 -6.37
N ILE A 158 12.78 -2.22 -6.64
CA ILE A 158 12.73 -3.61 -6.12
C ILE A 158 12.54 -4.67 -7.24
N GLY A 159 12.63 -4.26 -8.51
CA GLY A 159 12.46 -5.18 -9.65
C GLY A 159 11.04 -5.75 -9.77
N LYS A 160 10.88 -6.74 -10.66
CA LYS A 160 9.61 -7.45 -10.87
C LYS A 160 9.53 -8.63 -9.89
N GLN A 161 8.50 -8.65 -9.05
CA GLN A 161 8.20 -9.76 -8.14
C GLN A 161 6.97 -10.52 -8.65
N PHE A 162 7.00 -11.84 -8.57
CA PHE A 162 5.88 -12.70 -8.96
C PHE A 162 5.51 -13.61 -7.79
N PHE A 163 4.21 -13.64 -7.48
CA PHE A 163 3.62 -14.46 -6.43
C PHE A 163 2.61 -15.40 -7.09
N PRO A 164 2.93 -16.70 -7.19
CA PRO A 164 2.02 -17.70 -7.76
C PRO A 164 0.67 -17.73 -7.02
N ALA A 165 -0.43 -17.94 -7.75
CA ALA A 165 -1.78 -17.96 -7.17
C ALA A 165 -1.91 -18.98 -6.03
N ASN A 166 -1.33 -20.17 -6.20
CA ASN A 166 -1.33 -21.23 -5.20
C ASN A 166 -0.52 -20.92 -3.93
N GLN A 167 0.25 -19.83 -3.89
CA GLN A 167 0.96 -19.40 -2.68
C GLN A 167 0.21 -18.30 -1.94
N ILE A 168 -0.79 -17.67 -2.55
CA ILE A 168 -1.54 -16.56 -1.97
C ILE A 168 -2.67 -17.12 -1.12
N ASN A 169 -2.69 -16.78 0.17
CA ASN A 169 -3.77 -17.17 1.08
C ASN A 169 -4.87 -16.10 1.07
N PHE A 170 -4.52 -14.88 1.45
CA PHE A 170 -5.44 -13.74 1.41
C PHE A 170 -4.69 -12.41 1.35
N PHE A 171 -5.40 -11.40 0.85
CA PHE A 171 -4.96 -10.01 0.86
C PHE A 171 -5.54 -9.30 2.08
N TYR A 172 -4.71 -8.55 2.79
CA TYR A 172 -5.13 -7.74 3.93
C TYR A 172 -4.33 -6.44 3.95
N TYR A 173 -4.76 -5.47 4.76
CA TYR A 173 -3.94 -4.31 5.07
C TYR A 173 -3.57 -4.35 6.56
N ALA A 174 -2.30 -4.12 6.86
CA ALA A 174 -1.83 -3.99 8.23
C ALA A 174 -1.90 -2.52 8.64
N ILE A 175 -2.41 -2.27 9.85
CA ILE A 175 -2.20 -1.01 10.55
C ILE A 175 -0.85 -1.14 11.22
N GLN A 176 0.13 -0.38 10.76
CA GLN A 176 1.38 -0.27 11.48
C GLN A 176 1.22 0.89 12.47
N ASP A 177 1.03 0.52 13.73
CA ASP A 177 1.15 1.46 14.84
C ASP A 177 2.62 1.85 14.92
N ASN A 178 2.96 3.02 14.41
CA ASN A 178 4.28 3.58 14.63
C ASN A 178 4.30 4.05 16.08
N GLY A 179 4.56 3.12 17.00
CA GLY A 179 4.79 3.40 18.41
C GLY A 179 6.02 4.28 18.67
N ASP A 180 6.60 4.88 17.62
CA ASP A 180 7.70 5.83 17.71
C ASP A 180 7.44 7.03 16.81
N LYS A 181 7.75 8.20 17.37
CA LYS A 181 7.34 9.54 16.94
C LYS A 181 7.90 9.87 15.55
N ASP A 182 7.27 10.82 14.85
CA ASP A 182 7.79 11.50 13.64
C ASP A 182 7.61 10.85 12.25
N THR A 183 6.44 10.29 11.94
CA THR A 183 6.02 10.22 10.53
C THR A 183 4.65 10.83 10.32
N ALA A 184 4.61 11.85 9.46
CA ALA A 184 3.45 12.64 9.09
C ALA A 184 2.37 11.77 8.42
N PHE A 185 1.54 11.14 9.25
CA PHE A 185 0.26 10.56 8.87
C PHE A 185 -0.84 11.35 9.56
N ILE A 186 -1.94 11.57 8.85
CA ILE A 186 -3.18 12.05 9.47
C ILE A 186 -3.57 10.97 10.49
N ASN A 187 -3.45 11.29 11.79
CA ASN A 187 -3.62 10.40 12.95
C ASN A 187 -2.54 9.33 13.22
N GLY A 188 -1.31 9.44 12.67
CA GLY A 188 -0.17 8.60 13.08
C GLY A 188 -0.17 7.13 12.62
N PHE A 189 -1.23 6.66 11.94
CA PHE A 189 -1.33 5.28 11.47
C PHE A 189 -0.98 5.14 9.99
N ALA A 190 -0.07 4.22 9.69
CA ALA A 190 0.30 3.81 8.35
C ALA A 190 -0.43 2.52 7.94
N TYR A 191 -1.08 2.52 6.77
CA TYR A 191 -1.81 1.37 6.26
C TYR A 191 -1.04 0.75 5.09
N LYS A 192 -0.71 -0.54 5.21
CA LYS A 192 0.13 -1.25 4.24
C LYS A 192 -0.64 -2.44 3.67
N PRO A 193 -1.07 -2.39 2.40
CA PRO A 193 -1.57 -3.57 1.71
C PRO A 193 -0.48 -4.64 1.66
N GLN A 194 -0.82 -5.83 2.13
CA GLN A 194 0.07 -6.98 2.27
C GLN A 194 -0.60 -8.24 1.74
N ILE A 195 0.22 -9.16 1.29
CA ILE A 195 -0.18 -10.53 1.01
C ILE A 195 0.35 -11.45 2.10
N LYS A 196 -0.52 -12.32 2.62
CA LYS A 196 -0.09 -13.46 3.42
C LYS A 196 -0.02 -14.68 2.52
N THR A 197 1.13 -15.33 2.51
CA THR A 197 1.29 -16.60 1.80
C THR A 197 0.81 -17.77 2.64
N ILE A 198 0.55 -18.92 2.00
CA ILE A 198 0.20 -20.17 2.68
C ILE A 198 1.31 -20.58 3.68
N ALA A 199 2.57 -20.33 3.33
CA ALA A 199 3.73 -20.54 4.21
C ALA A 199 3.80 -19.55 5.40
N GLY A 200 2.83 -18.64 5.55
CA GLY A 200 2.78 -17.65 6.62
C GLY A 200 3.66 -16.43 6.41
N LYS A 201 4.49 -16.38 5.36
CA LYS A 201 5.31 -15.20 5.03
C LYS A 201 4.43 -14.05 4.54
N THR A 202 4.75 -12.84 4.96
CA THR A 202 4.05 -11.62 4.59
C THR A 202 4.90 -10.78 3.65
N TYR A 203 4.30 -10.25 2.58
CA TYR A 203 4.99 -9.37 1.64
C TYR A 203 4.23 -8.07 1.45
N LYS A 204 4.99 -6.96 1.36
CA LYS A 204 4.44 -5.61 1.13
C LYS A 204 4.14 -5.41 -0.36
N LEU A 205 2.89 -5.08 -0.66
CA LEU A 205 2.47 -4.82 -2.04
C LEU A 205 2.93 -3.46 -2.56
N PHE A 206 2.99 -2.46 -1.69
CA PHE A 206 3.44 -1.10 -2.03
C PHE A 206 4.61 -0.69 -1.14
N SER A 207 5.55 0.02 -1.74
CA SER A 207 6.69 0.63 -1.05
C SER A 207 6.30 1.93 -0.32
N PRO A 208 5.58 2.88 -0.96
CA PRO A 208 5.03 4.03 -0.26
C PRO A 208 3.76 3.66 0.52
N TYR A 209 3.45 4.50 1.50
CA TYR A 209 2.23 4.40 2.28
C TYR A 209 1.02 4.84 1.43
N ALA A 210 -0.05 4.04 1.50
CA ALA A 210 -1.35 4.39 0.96
C ALA A 210 -2.23 4.92 2.09
N THR A 211 -3.25 5.72 1.76
CA THR A 211 -4.25 6.11 2.76
C THR A 211 -5.07 4.90 3.20
N VAL A 212 -5.86 5.06 4.28
CA VAL A 212 -6.79 4.02 4.74
C VAL A 212 -7.73 3.58 3.62
N GLU A 213 -8.36 4.57 2.99
CA GLU A 213 -9.35 4.38 1.94
C GLU A 213 -8.74 3.68 0.73
N GLU A 214 -7.54 4.09 0.32
CA GLU A 214 -6.81 3.45 -0.78
C GLU A 214 -6.43 2.01 -0.44
N SER A 215 -5.94 1.78 0.78
CA SER A 215 -5.55 0.44 1.24
C SER A 215 -6.75 -0.50 1.30
N GLN A 216 -7.88 -0.02 1.83
CA GLN A 216 -9.14 -0.75 1.87
C GLN A 216 -9.67 -1.03 0.48
N TYR A 217 -9.66 -0.03 -0.40
CA TYR A 217 -10.09 -0.14 -1.78
C TYR A 217 -9.29 -1.21 -2.53
N ILE A 218 -7.96 -1.11 -2.51
CA ILE A 218 -7.06 -2.05 -3.20
C ILE A 218 -7.23 -3.46 -2.64
N THR A 219 -7.30 -3.61 -1.32
CA THR A 219 -7.47 -4.93 -0.67
C THR A 219 -8.81 -5.56 -1.02
N LYS A 220 -9.90 -4.77 -1.03
CA LYS A 220 -11.24 -5.24 -1.42
C LYS A 220 -11.24 -5.68 -2.89
N LEU A 221 -10.64 -4.87 -3.77
CA LEU A 221 -10.56 -5.14 -5.20
C LEU A 221 -9.75 -6.42 -5.51
N LEU A 222 -8.59 -6.59 -4.86
CA LEU A 222 -7.75 -7.79 -5.00
C LEU A 222 -8.48 -9.04 -4.50
N ASN A 223 -9.13 -8.98 -3.33
CA ASN A 223 -9.89 -10.11 -2.79
C ASN A 223 -11.10 -10.47 -3.67
N GLN A 224 -11.79 -9.48 -4.26
CA GLN A 224 -12.92 -9.73 -5.16
C GLN A 224 -12.47 -10.48 -6.41
N HIS A 225 -11.37 -10.07 -7.04
CA HIS A 225 -10.85 -10.74 -8.23
C HIS A 225 -10.21 -12.10 -7.90
N HIS A 226 -9.51 -12.22 -6.77
CA HIS A 226 -8.91 -13.50 -6.35
C HIS A 226 -9.96 -14.61 -6.19
N LYS A 227 -11.13 -14.29 -5.63
CA LYS A 227 -12.23 -15.25 -5.48
C LYS A 227 -12.77 -15.75 -6.82
N LEU A 228 -12.75 -14.91 -7.87
CA LEU A 228 -13.18 -15.32 -9.21
C LEU A 228 -12.25 -16.41 -9.77
N PHE A 229 -10.94 -16.29 -9.54
CA PHE A 229 -9.96 -17.29 -10.00
C PHE A 229 -10.06 -18.62 -9.24
N ASP A 230 -10.31 -18.59 -7.92
CA ASP A 230 -10.44 -19.82 -7.12
C ASP A 230 -11.66 -20.66 -7.54
N VAL A 231 -12.77 -20.02 -7.94
CA VAL A 231 -13.95 -20.74 -8.46
C VAL A 231 -13.66 -21.38 -9.82
N SER A 232 -12.95 -20.69 -10.71
CA SER A 232 -12.64 -21.21 -12.05
C SER A 232 -11.76 -22.47 -12.03
N ASN A 233 -10.84 -22.58 -11.06
CA ASN A 233 -9.91 -23.71 -10.96
C ASN A 233 -10.53 -24.98 -10.36
N LYS A 234 -11.71 -24.92 -9.74
CA LYS A 234 -12.39 -26.11 -9.19
C LYS A 234 -13.16 -26.92 -10.24
N HIS A 235 -13.27 -26.40 -11.46
CA HIS A 235 -14.02 -27.01 -12.55
C HIS A 235 -13.13 -27.53 -13.69
N LEU A 236 -11.80 -27.53 -13.49
CA LEU A 236 -10.79 -28.13 -14.36
C LEU A 236 -10.20 -29.36 -13.68
#